data_AF-A0A183CX35-F1
#
_entry.id   AF-A0A183CX35-F1
#
_cell.length_a   1.000
_cell.length_b   1.000
_cell.length_c   1.000
_cell.angle_alpha   90.00
_cell.angle_beta   90.00
_cell.angle_gamma   90.00
#
_symmetry.space_group_name_H-M   'P 1'
#
loop_
_entity.id
_entity.type
_entity.pdbx_description
1 polymer ?
#
loop_
_entity_poly.entity_id
_entity_poly.type
_entity_poly.pdbx_seq_one_letter_code
_entity_poly.pdbx_strand_id
1 'polypeptide(L)'
;MHSVLTVETHRFDLHSIHDWFFRLGRGQMVKKYNGELAQVVFAGKLLEESVFFQPSRHYGISKLTGKEEFMKTLCPAWADRVLYNEKLSDLFRHDSFCASGLYYGLVAEKKFVGQHKPVALHATICLK
;
A
#
# COMPACT_ATOMS: atom_id res chain seq x y z
N MET A 1 -30.08 -25.22 10.02
CA MET A 1 -28.94 -24.35 10.41
C MET A 1 -29.33 -22.93 10.05
N HIS A 2 -29.61 -22.09 11.05
CA HIS A 2 -29.99 -20.69 10.80
C HIS A 2 -28.73 -19.84 10.67
N SER A 3 -28.58 -19.13 9.55
CA SER A 3 -27.52 -18.16 9.36
C SER A 3 -27.84 -16.92 10.20
N VAL A 4 -27.09 -16.71 11.27
CA VAL A 4 -27.17 -15.49 12.08
C VAL A 4 -26.41 -14.40 11.32
N LEU A 5 -27.15 -13.39 10.84
CA LEU A 5 -26.58 -12.19 10.23
C LEU A 5 -26.35 -11.15 11.33
N THR A 6 -25.12 -11.04 11.82
CA THR A 6 -24.71 -9.98 12.75
C THR A 6 -24.25 -8.76 11.95
N VAL A 7 -24.98 -7.65 12.05
CA VAL A 7 -24.51 -6.34 11.57
C VAL A 7 -23.69 -5.72 12.70
N GLU A 8 -22.37 -5.86 12.63
CA GLU A 8 -21.44 -5.14 13.52
C GLU A 8 -21.08 -3.79 12.89
N THR A 9 -21.25 -2.71 13.64
CA THR A 9 -21.03 -1.31 13.20
C THR A 9 -19.57 -0.97 12.90
N HIS A 10 -18.62 -1.86 13.21
CA HIS A 10 -17.18 -1.63 13.06
C HIS A 10 -16.45 -2.82 12.44
N ARG A 11 -17.08 -3.53 11.49
CA ARG A 11 -16.44 -4.68 10.84
C ARG A 11 -16.10 -4.40 9.38
N PHE A 12 -14.82 -4.50 9.07
CA PHE A 12 -14.26 -4.56 7.74
C PHE A 12 -13.45 -5.86 7.61
N ASP A 13 -14.15 -6.98 7.47
CA ASP A 13 -13.55 -8.31 7.56
C ASP A 13 -13.93 -9.19 6.37
N LEU A 14 -12.92 -9.58 5.59
CA LEU A 14 -13.05 -10.57 4.52
C LEU A 14 -12.89 -12.01 5.05
N HIS A 15 -13.11 -12.20 6.35
CA HIS A 15 -13.10 -13.47 7.06
C HIS A 15 -11.74 -14.16 6.97
N SER A 16 -11.70 -15.41 6.49
CA SER A 16 -10.47 -16.21 6.40
C SER A 16 -9.50 -15.71 5.33
N ILE A 17 -9.99 -14.95 4.34
CA ILE A 17 -9.16 -14.48 3.22
C ILE A 17 -8.68 -13.03 3.39
N HIS A 18 -9.06 -12.33 4.47
CA HIS A 18 -8.77 -10.89 4.63
C HIS A 18 -7.28 -10.57 4.50
N ASP A 19 -6.44 -11.24 5.29
CA ASP A 19 -5.00 -11.02 5.27
C ASP A 19 -4.37 -11.51 3.96
N TRP A 20 -4.82 -12.67 3.46
CA TRP A 20 -4.35 -13.19 2.18
C TRP A 20 -4.63 -12.21 1.03
N PHE A 21 -5.84 -11.65 0.97
CA PHE A 21 -6.29 -10.74 -0.07
C PHE A 21 -5.47 -9.45 -0.09
N PHE A 22 -5.28 -8.81 1.06
CA PHE A 22 -4.57 -7.54 1.14
C PHE A 22 -3.05 -7.70 1.15
N ARG A 23 -2.51 -8.73 1.83
CA ARG A 23 -1.06 -8.94 1.96
C ARG A 23 -0.46 -9.66 0.76
N LEU A 24 -0.93 -10.86 0.45
CA LEU A 24 -0.38 -11.69 -0.64
C LEU A 24 -0.96 -11.29 -1.98
N GLY A 25 -2.28 -11.08 -2.04
CA GLY A 25 -2.99 -10.58 -3.21
C GLY A 25 -2.79 -9.08 -3.46
N ARG A 26 -2.10 -8.37 -2.56
CA ARG A 26 -1.77 -6.93 -2.66
C ARG A 26 -2.99 -6.08 -3.02
N GLY A 27 -4.18 -6.49 -2.58
CA GLY A 27 -5.46 -5.82 -2.87
C GLY A 27 -5.72 -5.52 -4.35
N GLN A 28 -5.17 -6.30 -5.30
CA GLN A 28 -5.22 -5.96 -6.74
C GLN A 28 -6.65 -5.67 -7.25
N MET A 29 -7.65 -6.41 -6.79
CA MET A 29 -9.05 -6.23 -7.23
C MET A 29 -9.68 -4.91 -6.78
N VAL A 30 -9.16 -4.29 -5.73
CA VAL A 30 -9.65 -3.00 -5.19
C VAL A 30 -8.71 -1.84 -5.49
N LYS A 31 -7.56 -2.11 -6.13
CA LYS A 31 -6.57 -1.09 -6.48
C LYS A 31 -7.12 0.00 -7.41
N LYS A 32 -8.16 -0.29 -8.20
CA LYS A 32 -8.88 0.72 -9.01
C LYS A 32 -9.53 1.84 -8.18
N TYR A 33 -9.80 1.60 -6.89
CA TYR A 33 -10.34 2.60 -5.98
C TYR A 33 -9.25 3.44 -5.30
N ASN A 34 -7.97 3.13 -5.57
CA ASN A 34 -6.80 3.85 -5.08
C ASN A 34 -6.58 5.16 -5.89
N GLY A 35 -7.56 6.04 -5.86
CA GLY A 35 -7.68 7.18 -6.78
C GLY A 35 -7.05 8.50 -6.30
N GLU A 36 -6.17 8.51 -5.31
CA GLU A 36 -5.59 9.76 -4.77
C GLU A 36 -4.81 10.57 -5.82
N LEU A 37 -4.28 9.91 -6.86
CA LEU A 37 -3.67 10.55 -8.04
C LEU A 37 -4.65 10.95 -9.13
N ALA A 38 -5.96 10.82 -8.92
CA ALA A 38 -6.94 11.21 -9.92
C ALA A 38 -6.68 12.66 -10.37
N GLN A 39 -6.82 12.91 -11.67
CA GLN A 39 -6.55 14.22 -12.30
C GLN A 39 -7.19 15.40 -11.54
N VAL A 40 -8.32 15.17 -10.90
CA VAL A 40 -9.08 16.16 -10.13
C VAL A 40 -8.34 16.63 -8.86
N VAL A 41 -7.51 15.80 -8.24
CA VAL A 41 -6.90 16.08 -6.92
C VAL A 41 -5.67 16.98 -7.04
N PHE A 42 -4.77 16.67 -7.99
CA PHE A 42 -3.50 17.38 -8.15
C PHE A 42 -3.35 18.09 -9.50
N ALA A 43 -4.44 18.20 -10.28
CA ALA A 43 -4.44 18.81 -11.62
C ALA A 43 -3.35 18.22 -12.55
N GLY A 44 -3.03 16.93 -12.39
CA GLY A 44 -1.99 16.25 -13.15
C GLY A 44 -0.55 16.69 -12.86
N LYS A 45 -0.30 17.53 -11.84
CA LYS A 45 1.03 18.10 -11.57
C LYS A 45 1.96 17.20 -10.76
N LEU A 46 1.41 16.19 -10.11
CA LEU A 46 2.15 15.21 -9.32
C LEU A 46 2.04 13.83 -9.96
N LEU A 47 3.16 13.12 -9.91
CA LEU A 47 3.38 11.78 -10.40
C LEU A 47 3.70 10.87 -9.20
N GLU A 48 3.51 9.57 -9.39
CA GLU A 48 3.88 8.52 -8.44
C GLU A 48 4.37 7.31 -9.22
N GLU A 49 5.33 6.59 -8.64
CA GLU A 49 5.76 5.33 -9.18
C GLU A 49 4.67 4.26 -9.01
N SER A 50 4.73 3.23 -9.85
CA SER A 50 3.74 2.15 -9.80
C SER A 50 3.76 1.45 -8.43
N VAL A 51 2.65 1.57 -7.69
CA VAL A 51 2.49 0.94 -6.36
C VAL A 51 2.35 -0.59 -6.51
N PHE A 52 3.43 -1.34 -6.30
CA PHE A 52 3.39 -2.80 -6.33
C PHE A 52 3.34 -3.46 -4.96
N PHE A 53 3.40 -2.71 -3.87
CA PHE A 53 3.32 -3.21 -2.50
C PHE A 53 1.87 -3.33 -2.00
N GLN A 54 1.67 -4.10 -0.93
CA GLN A 54 0.40 -4.22 -0.19
C GLN A 54 0.03 -2.91 0.53
N PRO A 55 -1.20 -2.74 1.03
CA PRO A 55 -1.57 -1.55 1.80
C PRO A 55 -0.60 -1.27 2.96
N SER A 56 -0.27 0.01 3.20
CA SER A 56 0.66 0.42 4.25
C SER A 56 0.04 0.43 5.66
N ARG A 57 -1.28 0.39 5.74
CA ARG A 57 -2.09 0.41 6.96
C ARG A 57 -3.43 -0.29 6.71
N HIS A 58 -4.18 -0.75 7.70
CA HIS A 58 -3.95 -0.66 9.14
C HIS A 58 -3.51 -2.03 9.69
N TYR A 59 -2.28 -2.12 10.18
CA TYR A 59 -1.76 -3.34 10.80
C TYR A 59 -2.10 -3.42 12.29
N GLY A 60 -2.26 -4.62 12.81
CA GLY A 60 -2.41 -4.92 14.23
C GLY A 60 -1.77 -6.26 14.58
N ILE A 61 -1.72 -6.58 15.87
CA ILE A 61 -1.31 -7.90 16.34
C ILE A 61 -2.55 -8.70 16.70
N SER A 62 -2.69 -9.85 16.06
CA SER A 62 -3.75 -10.81 16.33
C SER A 62 -3.69 -11.27 17.79
N LYS A 63 -4.77 -11.06 18.55
CA LYS A 63 -4.85 -11.55 19.94
C LYS A 63 -4.81 -13.08 20.05
N LEU A 64 -5.19 -13.77 18.97
CA LEU A 64 -5.26 -15.23 18.92
C LEU A 64 -3.92 -15.86 18.54
N THR A 65 -3.23 -15.30 17.55
CA THR A 65 -2.01 -15.92 16.99
C THR A 65 -0.72 -15.20 17.38
N GLY A 66 -0.81 -13.99 17.94
CA GLY A 66 0.33 -13.12 18.21
C GLY A 66 1.04 -12.62 16.95
N LYS A 67 0.50 -12.88 15.76
CA LYS A 67 1.09 -12.47 14.48
C LYS A 67 0.49 -11.15 14.00
N GLU A 68 1.26 -10.44 13.18
CA GLU A 68 0.77 -9.26 12.47
C GLU A 68 -0.36 -9.66 11.51
N GLU A 69 -1.47 -8.93 11.55
CA GLU A 69 -2.60 -9.02 10.63
C GLU A 69 -3.11 -7.61 10.29
N PHE A 70 -3.87 -7.47 9.21
CA PHE A 70 -4.66 -6.27 8.98
C PHE A 70 -5.82 -6.21 9.96
N MET A 71 -6.07 -5.03 10.50
CA MET A 71 -7.18 -4.78 11.40
C MET A 71 -8.51 -5.00 10.67
N LYS A 72 -9.37 -5.82 11.26
CA LYS A 72 -10.69 -6.18 10.70
C LYS A 72 -11.80 -5.19 11.00
N THR A 73 -11.42 -4.01 11.50
CA THR A 73 -12.35 -2.92 11.82
C THR A 73 -12.15 -1.70 10.92
N LEU A 74 -11.07 -1.68 10.15
CA LEU A 74 -10.67 -0.57 9.28
C LEU A 74 -10.31 -1.11 7.91
N CYS A 75 -10.60 -0.36 6.86
CA CYS A 75 -10.19 -0.71 5.50
C CYS A 75 -8.65 -0.60 5.38
N PRO A 76 -7.96 -1.64 4.88
CA PRO A 76 -6.57 -1.51 4.48
C PRO A 76 -6.43 -0.51 3.32
N ALA A 77 -5.45 0.39 3.42
CA ALA A 77 -5.25 1.50 2.48
C ALA A 77 -3.78 1.75 2.14
N TRP A 78 -3.51 2.27 0.94
CA TRP A 78 -2.22 2.80 0.49
C TRP A 78 -2.14 4.30 0.73
N ALA A 79 -2.33 4.70 1.98
CA ALA A 79 -2.42 6.12 2.33
C ALA A 79 -1.05 6.76 2.62
N ASP A 80 0.02 5.97 2.65
CA ASP A 80 1.40 6.45 2.75
C ASP A 80 2.03 6.42 1.34
N ARG A 81 2.43 7.58 0.82
CA ARG A 81 2.89 7.75 -0.56
C ARG A 81 4.08 8.68 -0.68
N VAL A 82 4.84 8.50 -1.76
CA VAL A 82 5.85 9.46 -2.20
C VAL A 82 5.46 9.98 -3.58
N LEU A 83 5.10 11.26 -3.63
CA LEU A 83 4.74 11.95 -4.86
C LEU A 83 5.86 12.89 -5.30
N TYR A 84 5.99 13.08 -6.60
CA TYR A 84 7.01 13.95 -7.20
C TYR A 84 6.45 14.69 -8.42
N ASN A 85 7.16 15.68 -8.93
CA ASN A 85 6.76 16.40 -10.14
C ASN A 85 7.53 15.89 -11.38
N GLU A 86 7.13 16.36 -12.55
CA GLU A 86 7.77 16.03 -13.83
C GLU A 86 9.28 16.28 -13.81
N LYS A 87 9.73 17.39 -13.21
CA LYS A 87 11.16 17.72 -13.12
C LYS A 87 11.98 16.66 -12.39
N LEU A 88 11.47 16.09 -11.30
CA LEU A 88 12.18 15.02 -10.58
C LEU A 88 12.09 13.69 -11.34
N SER A 89 10.94 13.44 -11.99
CA SER A 89 10.75 12.26 -12.86
C SER A 89 11.79 12.20 -13.97
N ASP A 90 12.09 13.33 -14.61
CA ASP A 90 13.10 13.44 -15.67
C ASP A 90 14.54 13.13 -15.19
N LEU A 91 14.79 13.23 -13.89
CA LEU A 91 16.11 12.97 -13.31
C LEU A 91 16.31 11.48 -12.96
N PHE A 92 15.24 10.68 -12.86
CA PHE A 92 15.35 9.27 -12.48
C PHE A 92 16.10 8.45 -13.53
N ARG A 93 17.11 7.69 -13.08
CA ARG A 93 17.83 6.73 -13.93
C ARG A 93 17.05 5.42 -14.02
N HIS A 94 16.61 5.12 -15.23
CA HIS A 94 16.03 3.84 -15.58
C HIS A 94 17.10 3.01 -16.29
N ASP A 95 18.05 2.43 -15.54
CA ASP A 95 19.07 1.56 -16.14
C ASP A 95 18.38 0.32 -16.73
N SER A 96 18.50 0.15 -18.05
CA SER A 96 17.75 -0.82 -18.85
C SER A 96 18.32 -2.24 -18.84
N PHE A 97 19.40 -2.50 -18.10
CA PHE A 97 20.12 -3.78 -18.17
C PHE A 97 20.15 -4.62 -16.89
N CYS A 98 19.88 -4.06 -15.70
CA CYS A 98 19.75 -4.81 -14.45
C CYS A 98 18.81 -4.02 -13.53
N ALA A 99 17.76 -4.67 -13.03
CA ALA A 99 16.82 -4.20 -11.99
C ALA A 99 17.02 -2.73 -11.56
N SER A 100 16.18 -1.86 -12.12
CA SER A 100 16.16 -0.40 -11.93
C SER A 100 16.65 0.05 -10.56
N GLY A 101 17.60 1.00 -10.52
CA GLY A 101 18.05 1.70 -9.31
C GLY A 101 16.96 2.55 -8.62
N LEU A 102 15.70 2.21 -8.85
CA LEU A 102 14.49 2.77 -8.30
C LEU A 102 13.74 1.65 -7.54
N TYR A 103 13.52 1.87 -6.25
CA TYR A 103 12.69 1.05 -5.38
C TYR A 103 11.58 1.93 -4.83
N TYR A 104 10.33 1.49 -4.98
CA TYR A 104 9.18 2.12 -4.35
C TYR A 104 8.38 1.06 -3.59
N GLY A 105 8.38 1.11 -2.25
CA GLY A 105 7.85 0.02 -1.45
C GLY A 105 7.76 0.26 0.05
N LEU A 106 7.28 -0.76 0.74
CA LEU A 106 7.19 -0.78 2.20
C LEU A 106 8.54 -1.09 2.83
N VAL A 107 8.94 -0.25 3.76
CA VAL A 107 10.01 -0.54 4.71
C VAL A 107 9.47 -1.51 5.76
N ALA A 108 10.32 -2.43 6.21
CA ALA A 108 9.99 -3.43 7.22
C ALA A 108 8.77 -4.30 6.87
N GLU A 109 8.60 -4.65 5.59
CA GLU A 109 7.45 -5.41 5.08
C GLU A 109 7.14 -6.67 5.92
N LYS A 110 8.18 -7.38 6.37
CA LYS A 110 8.09 -8.63 7.15
C LYS A 110 8.06 -8.44 8.67
N LYS A 111 8.10 -7.21 9.19
CA LYS A 111 8.13 -6.93 10.63
C LYS A 111 7.00 -5.98 11.02
N PHE A 112 6.38 -6.24 12.17
CA PHE A 112 5.49 -5.27 12.77
C PHE A 112 6.30 -4.14 13.38
N VAL A 113 6.07 -2.93 12.87
CA VAL A 113 6.72 -1.70 13.36
C VAL A 113 5.70 -0.68 13.85
N GLY A 114 4.40 -0.99 13.74
CA GLY A 114 3.29 -0.11 14.08
C GLY A 114 2.09 -0.40 13.18
N GLN A 115 1.00 0.35 13.40
CA GLN A 115 -0.21 0.23 12.56
C GLN A 115 0.02 0.73 11.11
N HIS A 116 1.07 1.53 10.93
CA HIS A 116 1.51 2.09 9.66
C HIS A 116 2.91 1.56 9.35
N LYS A 117 3.08 0.91 8.21
CA LYS A 117 4.41 0.58 7.69
C LYS A 117 4.94 1.77 6.88
N PRO A 118 6.18 2.23 7.11
CA PRO A 118 6.75 3.31 6.33
C PRO A 118 6.85 2.94 4.85
N VAL A 119 6.60 3.91 3.97
CA VAL A 119 6.80 3.77 2.52
C VAL A 119 8.02 4.60 2.12
N ALA A 120 8.87 4.03 1.27
CA ALA A 120 10.07 4.70 0.79
C ALA A 120 10.17 4.59 -0.73
N LEU A 121 10.60 5.70 -1.35
CA LEU A 121 11.10 5.76 -2.72
C LEU A 121 12.62 5.97 -2.63
N HIS A 122 13.39 5.01 -3.14
CA HIS A 122 14.84 5.10 -3.26
C HIS A 122 15.18 5.09 -4.73
N ALA A 123 15.74 6.18 -5.26
CA ALA A 123 16.05 6.34 -6.68
C ALA A 123 17.42 6.97 -6.87
N THR A 124 18.11 6.59 -7.95
CA THR A 124 19.31 7.30 -8.41
C THR A 124 18.90 8.38 -9.39
N ILE A 125 19.40 9.61 -9.17
CA ILE A 125 19.12 10.76 -10.04
C ILE A 125 20.38 11.22 -10.80
N CYS A 126 20.21 11.74 -12.01
CA CYS A 126 21.26 12.42 -12.76
C CYS A 126 21.20 13.92 -12.51
N LEU A 127 22.19 14.48 -11.81
CA LEU A 127 22.37 15.93 -11.72
C LEU A 127 23.16 16.41 -12.93
N LYS A 128 22.66 17.47 -13.60
CA LYS A 128 23.38 18.15 -14.68
C LYS A 128 24.38 19.14 -14.13
#